data_AF-A0A1W9S380-F1
#
_entry.id   AF-A0A1W9S380-F1
#
_cell.length_a   1.000
_cell.length_b   1.000
_cell.length_c   1.000
_cell.angle_alpha   90.00
_cell.angle_beta   90.00
_cell.angle_gamma   90.00
#
_symmetry.space_group_name_H-M   'P 1'
#
loop_
_entity.id
_entity.type
_entity.pdbx_description
1 polymer ?
#
loop_
_entity_poly.entity_id
_entity_poly.type
_entity_poly.pdbx_seq_one_letter_code
_entity_poly.pdbx_strand_id
1 'polypeptide(L)'
;MTPPIINYYTDPDEFTDALKGKRGFYILLVEVSKNAEIRYMKGEMSVNSGFYIYIGSAMATLSGRVSRYIRGPENIHWHIDRLLLYSKVNKIVAVPSDRRLECRVAQFIGGILGWSSGVAGFGSTDCGCPSHLFFISNKGLIEKLLKEEIWRGIDYFPEEIFCLSY
;
A
#
# COMPACT_ATOMS: atom_id res chain seq x y z
N MET A 1 14.21 -21.93 2.63
CA MET A 1 12.86 -21.38 2.88
C MET A 1 12.11 -21.41 1.56
N THR A 2 10.84 -21.76 1.57
CA THR A 2 10.01 -21.82 0.35
C THR A 2 9.60 -20.40 -0.04
N PRO A 3 9.65 -20.01 -1.33
CA PRO A 3 9.13 -18.72 -1.76
C PRO A 3 7.62 -18.62 -1.51
N PRO A 4 7.07 -17.42 -1.29
CA PRO A 4 5.64 -17.22 -1.12
C PRO A 4 4.87 -17.66 -2.37
N ILE A 5 3.69 -18.23 -2.16
CA ILE A 5 2.72 -18.44 -3.25
C ILE A 5 2.10 -17.09 -3.59
N ILE A 6 2.16 -16.68 -4.85
CA ILE A 6 1.56 -15.42 -5.30
C ILE A 6 0.29 -15.75 -6.09
N ASN A 7 -0.85 -15.36 -5.53
CA ASN A 7 -2.17 -15.50 -6.12
C ASN A 7 -2.54 -14.21 -6.85
N TYR A 8 -2.76 -14.28 -8.16
CA TYR A 8 -3.11 -13.13 -9.00
C TYR A 8 -4.60 -13.13 -9.32
N TYR A 9 -5.20 -11.95 -9.24
CA TYR A 9 -6.63 -11.71 -9.46
C TYR A 9 -6.80 -10.53 -10.42
N THR A 10 -7.83 -10.63 -11.26
CA THR A 10 -8.37 -9.53 -12.08
C THR A 10 -9.80 -9.19 -11.70
N ASP A 11 -10.51 -10.11 -11.05
CA ASP A 11 -11.85 -9.88 -10.52
C ASP A 11 -11.77 -9.36 -9.07
N PRO A 12 -12.33 -8.17 -8.77
CA PRO A 12 -12.29 -7.61 -7.42
C PRO A 12 -13.10 -8.40 -6.38
N ASP A 13 -14.20 -9.04 -6.77
CA ASP A 13 -15.04 -9.79 -5.84
C ASP A 13 -14.32 -11.09 -5.43
N GLU A 14 -13.77 -11.83 -6.37
CA GLU A 14 -12.92 -13.01 -6.09
C GLU A 14 -11.73 -12.66 -5.19
N PHE A 15 -11.05 -11.54 -5.46
CA PHE A 15 -9.94 -11.06 -4.64
C PHE A 15 -10.37 -10.76 -3.21
N THR A 16 -11.48 -10.04 -3.02
CA THR A 16 -11.96 -9.71 -1.67
C THR A 16 -12.47 -10.93 -0.91
N ASP A 17 -13.06 -11.89 -1.62
CA ASP A 17 -13.53 -13.16 -1.07
C ASP A 17 -12.38 -14.03 -0.58
N ALA A 18 -11.29 -14.12 -1.34
CA ALA A 18 -10.07 -14.83 -0.93
C ALA A 18 -9.45 -14.26 0.37
N LEU A 19 -9.67 -12.97 0.63
CA LEU A 19 -9.17 -12.25 1.81
C LEU A 19 -10.11 -12.28 3.03
N LYS A 20 -11.30 -12.90 2.93
CA LYS A 20 -12.23 -13.01 4.07
C LYS A 20 -11.56 -13.73 5.26
N GLY A 21 -11.77 -13.17 6.45
CA GLY A 21 -11.19 -13.68 7.70
C GLY A 21 -9.69 -13.43 7.88
N LYS A 22 -9.00 -12.86 6.87
CA LYS A 22 -7.57 -12.56 6.94
C LYS A 22 -7.33 -11.13 7.44
N ARG A 23 -6.19 -10.94 8.08
CA ARG A 23 -5.64 -9.64 8.53
C ARG A 23 -4.17 -9.55 8.14
N GLY A 24 -3.60 -8.35 8.18
CA GLY A 24 -2.19 -8.13 7.85
C GLY A 24 -1.94 -6.72 7.36
N PHE A 25 -1.19 -6.58 6.28
CA PHE A 25 -0.89 -5.30 5.65
C PHE A 25 -1.10 -5.38 4.14
N TYR A 26 -1.10 -4.22 3.49
CA TYR A 26 -1.28 -4.10 2.06
C TYR A 26 -0.40 -3.01 1.48
N ILE A 27 -0.14 -3.14 0.18
CA ILE A 27 0.58 -2.18 -0.64
C ILE A 27 -0.34 -1.77 -1.79
N LEU A 28 -0.56 -0.48 -1.98
CA LEU A 28 -1.29 0.06 -3.12
C LEU A 28 -0.31 0.66 -4.12
N LEU A 29 -0.51 0.37 -5.40
CA LEU A 29 0.02 1.18 -6.49
C LEU A 29 -1.07 2.14 -6.92
N VAL A 30 -0.83 3.44 -6.75
CA VAL A 30 -1.77 4.49 -7.13
C VAL A 30 -1.18 5.39 -8.20
N GLU A 31 -2.02 5.85 -9.12
CA GLU A 31 -1.66 6.77 -10.18
C GLU A 31 -2.38 8.10 -9.97
N VAL A 32 -1.60 9.15 -9.73
CA VAL A 32 -2.08 10.53 -9.61
C VAL A 32 -1.99 11.16 -10.99
N SER A 33 -3.14 11.48 -11.59
CA SER A 33 -3.19 11.98 -12.98
C SER A 33 -2.73 13.43 -13.12
N LYS A 34 -2.87 14.24 -12.07
CA LYS A 34 -2.55 15.67 -12.05
C LYS A 34 -1.99 16.07 -10.70
N ASN A 35 -1.12 17.07 -10.67
CA ASN A 35 -0.65 17.65 -9.41
C ASN A 35 -1.86 18.07 -8.56
N ALA A 36 -1.82 17.74 -7.27
CA ALA A 36 -2.90 17.99 -6.35
C ALA A 36 -2.37 18.46 -4.99
N GLU A 37 -3.13 19.28 -4.30
CA GLU A 37 -2.90 19.62 -2.90
C GLU A 37 -3.89 18.84 -2.04
N ILE A 38 -3.36 18.03 -1.13
CA ILE A 38 -4.16 17.20 -0.24
C ILE A 38 -4.18 17.87 1.13
N ARG A 39 -5.36 18.36 1.52
CA ARG A 39 -5.59 18.84 2.88
C ARG A 39 -5.85 17.69 3.82
N TYR A 40 -5.14 17.63 4.94
CA TYR A 40 -5.36 16.66 6.03
C TYR A 40 -5.36 17.39 7.39
N MET A 41 -5.63 16.67 8.48
CA MET A 41 -5.88 17.32 9.79
C MET A 41 -4.71 18.17 10.30
N LYS A 42 -3.47 17.89 9.88
CA LYS A 42 -2.26 18.60 10.34
C LYS A 42 -1.67 19.55 9.30
N GLY A 43 -2.34 19.79 8.17
CA GLY A 43 -1.89 20.75 7.16
C GLY A 43 -2.23 20.35 5.74
N GLU A 44 -1.45 20.84 4.80
CA GLU A 44 -1.59 20.58 3.38
C GLU A 44 -0.32 19.90 2.86
N MET A 45 -0.45 19.09 1.83
CA MET A 45 0.69 18.49 1.15
C MET A 45 0.50 18.48 -0.36
N SER A 46 1.53 18.86 -1.09
CA SER A 46 1.54 18.78 -2.54
C SER A 46 1.94 17.38 -2.98
N VAL A 47 1.15 16.83 -3.90
CA VAL A 47 1.40 15.54 -4.54
C VAL A 47 1.50 15.78 -6.04
N ASN A 48 2.64 15.43 -6.62
CA ASN A 48 2.85 15.56 -8.06
C ASN A 48 2.14 14.44 -8.82
N SER A 49 1.84 14.66 -10.10
CA SER A 49 1.38 13.59 -10.97
C SER A 49 2.42 12.47 -11.09
N GLY A 50 1.95 11.25 -11.27
CA GLY A 50 2.78 10.05 -11.38
C GLY A 50 2.34 8.92 -10.47
N PHE A 51 3.23 7.96 -10.25
CA PHE A 51 2.92 6.74 -9.52
C PHE A 51 3.42 6.81 -8.08
N TYR A 52 2.61 6.28 -7.17
CA TYR A 52 2.98 6.17 -5.77
C TYR A 52 2.72 4.75 -5.25
N ILE A 53 3.55 4.35 -4.30
CA ILE A 53 3.33 3.17 -3.48
C ILE A 53 2.90 3.62 -2.08
N TYR A 54 1.75 3.11 -1.63
CA TYR A 54 1.27 3.33 -0.27
C TYR A 54 1.27 2.03 0.52
N ILE A 55 1.78 2.06 1.76
CA ILE A 55 1.82 0.90 2.65
C ILE A 55 0.88 1.14 3.84
N GLY A 56 -0.09 0.26 4.03
CA GLY A 56 -1.06 0.38 5.13
C GLY A 56 -1.32 -0.94 5.85
N SER A 57 -1.88 -0.84 7.06
CA SER A 57 -2.25 -1.98 7.89
C SER A 57 -3.76 -2.27 7.85
N ALA A 58 -4.10 -3.54 7.93
CA ALA A 58 -5.46 -4.06 7.91
C ALA A 58 -5.60 -5.16 8.99
N MET A 59 -5.30 -4.80 10.24
CA MET A 59 -5.29 -5.77 11.35
C MET A 59 -6.68 -6.22 11.81
N ALA A 60 -7.73 -5.48 11.45
CA ALA A 60 -9.11 -5.91 11.67
C ALA A 60 -9.54 -6.90 10.58
N THR A 61 -9.59 -6.44 9.32
CA THR A 61 -9.88 -7.27 8.15
C THR A 61 -9.16 -6.74 6.91
N LEU A 62 -8.48 -7.61 6.16
CA LEU A 62 -7.89 -7.29 4.87
C LEU A 62 -8.98 -7.02 3.84
N SER A 63 -9.97 -7.93 3.72
CA SER A 63 -11.08 -7.78 2.77
C SER A 63 -11.80 -6.44 2.94
N GLY A 64 -12.23 -6.10 4.16
CA GLY A 64 -12.92 -4.83 4.42
C GLY A 64 -12.05 -3.60 4.09
N ARG A 65 -10.74 -3.67 4.35
CA ARG A 65 -9.82 -2.58 4.04
C ARG A 65 -9.65 -2.37 2.53
N VAL A 66 -9.43 -3.45 1.78
CA VAL A 66 -9.17 -3.35 0.34
C VAL A 66 -10.45 -3.11 -0.47
N SER A 67 -11.60 -3.64 -0.05
CA SER A 67 -12.91 -3.34 -0.67
C SER A 67 -13.21 -1.85 -0.69
N ARG A 68 -12.78 -1.10 0.33
CA ARG A 68 -12.89 0.35 0.36
C ARG A 68 -12.14 1.03 -0.78
N TYR A 69 -10.95 0.54 -1.12
CA TYR A 69 -10.13 1.12 -2.19
C TYR A 69 -10.65 0.75 -3.57
N ILE A 70 -11.22 -0.45 -3.70
CA ILE A 70 -11.87 -0.94 -4.92
C ILE A 70 -13.12 -0.11 -5.24
N ARG A 71 -13.99 0.11 -4.24
CA ARG A 71 -15.26 0.84 -4.42
C ARG A 71 -15.09 2.36 -4.43
N GLY A 72 -13.99 2.86 -3.90
CA GLY A 72 -13.80 4.27 -3.58
C GLY A 72 -14.36 4.61 -2.18
N PRO A 73 -13.68 5.48 -1.42
CA PRO A 73 -14.13 5.85 -0.08
C PRO A 73 -15.36 6.77 -0.14
N GLU A 74 -16.50 6.32 0.39
CA GLU A 74 -17.71 7.17 0.53
C GLU A 74 -17.55 8.29 1.58
N ASN A 75 -16.70 8.06 2.58
CA ASN A 75 -16.35 9.01 3.64
C ASN A 75 -14.84 9.09 3.77
N ILE A 76 -14.27 10.22 4.17
CA ILE A 76 -12.81 10.37 4.32
C ILE A 76 -12.41 10.04 5.76
N HIS A 77 -11.72 8.93 5.97
CA HIS A 77 -11.26 8.50 7.30
C HIS A 77 -9.74 8.42 7.42
N TRP A 78 -9.05 7.99 6.36
CA TRP A 78 -7.60 7.79 6.35
C TRP A 78 -6.90 8.75 5.38
N HIS A 79 -5.60 8.97 5.58
CA HIS A 79 -4.80 9.81 4.68
C HIS A 79 -4.89 9.35 3.23
N ILE A 80 -4.80 8.04 3.00
CA ILE A 80 -4.93 7.45 1.66
C ILE A 80 -6.28 7.73 1.01
N ASP A 81 -7.38 7.83 1.77
CA ASP A 81 -8.70 8.12 1.19
C ASP A 81 -8.71 9.48 0.49
N ARG A 82 -7.96 10.46 1.02
CA ARG A 82 -7.85 11.81 0.44
C ARG A 82 -7.05 11.80 -0.87
N LEU A 83 -6.00 10.98 -0.94
CA LEU A 83 -5.23 10.80 -2.18
C LEU A 83 -6.06 10.10 -3.25
N LEU A 84 -6.91 9.14 -2.86
CA LEU A 84 -7.77 8.40 -3.78
C LEU A 84 -8.86 9.27 -4.44
N LEU A 85 -9.15 10.47 -3.92
CA LEU A 85 -10.02 11.44 -4.60
C LEU A 85 -9.42 12.01 -5.89
N TYR A 86 -8.08 11.96 -6.03
CA TYR A 86 -7.34 12.55 -7.14
C TYR A 86 -6.52 11.50 -7.92
N SER A 87 -6.73 10.21 -7.63
CA SER A 87 -5.91 9.13 -8.15
C SER A 87 -6.71 7.88 -8.46
N LYS A 88 -6.11 6.99 -9.23
CA LYS A 88 -6.65 5.65 -9.52
C LYS A 88 -5.79 4.60 -8.84
N VAL A 89 -6.43 3.55 -8.30
CA VAL A 89 -5.72 2.36 -7.84
C VAL A 89 -5.45 1.46 -9.05
N ASN A 90 -4.18 1.16 -9.29
CA ASN A 90 -3.75 0.31 -10.40
C ASN A 90 -3.43 -1.12 -9.94
N LYS A 91 -3.01 -1.29 -8.69
CA LYS A 91 -2.72 -2.60 -8.09
C LYS A 91 -2.92 -2.57 -6.58
N ILE A 92 -3.40 -3.68 -6.05
CA ILE A 92 -3.47 -3.94 -4.61
C ILE A 92 -2.71 -5.23 -4.34
N VAL A 93 -1.72 -5.17 -3.45
CA VAL A 93 -1.05 -6.34 -2.89
C VAL A 93 -1.50 -6.48 -1.45
N ALA A 94 -2.11 -7.59 -1.09
CA ALA A 94 -2.49 -7.93 0.27
C ALA A 94 -1.61 -9.07 0.78
N VAL A 95 -1.05 -8.89 1.98
CA VAL A 95 -0.15 -9.85 2.61
C VAL A 95 -0.72 -10.21 3.98
N PRO A 96 -1.32 -11.41 4.12
CA PRO A 96 -1.80 -11.90 5.40
C PRO A 96 -0.67 -12.01 6.42
N SER A 97 -0.93 -11.54 7.64
CA SER A 97 -0.03 -11.65 8.78
C SER A 97 -0.75 -11.33 10.08
N ASP A 98 -0.44 -12.07 11.14
CA ASP A 98 -0.81 -11.69 12.50
C ASP A 98 0.12 -10.61 13.09
N ARG A 99 1.28 -10.36 12.45
CA ARG A 99 2.24 -9.34 12.85
C ARG A 99 1.92 -8.00 12.19
N ARG A 100 2.09 -6.91 12.94
CA ARG A 100 2.11 -5.55 12.39
C ARG A 100 3.45 -5.30 11.71
N LEU A 101 3.45 -5.31 10.39
CA LEU A 101 4.67 -5.25 9.57
C LEU A 101 4.71 -4.05 8.62
N GLU A 102 3.64 -3.26 8.54
CA GLU A 102 3.54 -2.12 7.63
C GLU A 102 4.68 -1.10 7.84
N CYS A 103 5.05 -0.82 9.09
CA CYS A 103 6.15 0.10 9.40
C CYS A 103 7.51 -0.47 8.95
N ARG A 104 7.74 -1.78 9.11
CA ARG A 104 8.97 -2.44 8.64
C ARG A 104 9.07 -2.40 7.12
N VAL A 105 7.95 -2.64 6.44
CA VAL A 105 7.84 -2.57 4.98
C VAL A 105 8.09 -1.13 4.51
N ALA A 106 7.49 -0.13 5.14
CA ALA A 106 7.71 1.28 4.82
C ALA A 106 9.18 1.70 5.03
N GLN A 107 9.82 1.24 6.12
CA GLN A 107 11.24 1.50 6.38
C GLN A 107 12.15 0.86 5.31
N PHE A 108 11.89 -0.39 4.95
CA PHE A 108 12.66 -1.08 3.92
C PHE A 108 12.52 -0.39 2.55
N ILE A 109 11.29 -0.07 2.15
CA ILE A 109 11.03 0.65 0.89
C ILE A 109 11.67 2.04 0.90
N GLY A 110 11.54 2.79 2.01
CA GLY A 110 12.17 4.10 2.17
C GLY A 110 13.71 4.02 2.12
N GLY A 111 14.31 2.94 2.61
CA GLY A 111 15.75 2.67 2.49
C GLY A 111 16.20 2.42 1.05
N ILE A 112 15.40 1.71 0.25
CA ILE A 112 15.70 1.42 -1.16
C ILE A 112 15.50 2.66 -2.05
N LEU A 113 14.38 3.36 -1.88
CA LEU A 113 14.00 4.49 -2.73
C LEU A 113 14.61 5.82 -2.29
N GLY A 114 15.13 5.88 -1.06
CA GLY A 114 15.51 7.10 -0.39
C GLY A 114 14.30 7.84 0.16
N TRP A 115 14.40 8.32 1.40
CA TRP A 115 13.31 9.02 2.09
C TRP A 115 12.85 10.31 1.41
N SER A 116 13.66 10.91 0.53
CA SER A 116 13.26 12.05 -0.30
C SER A 116 12.16 11.73 -1.30
N SER A 117 11.92 10.45 -1.62
CA SER A 117 10.76 10.01 -2.40
C SER A 117 9.48 9.92 -1.58
N GLY A 118 9.60 9.91 -0.25
CA GLY A 118 8.49 9.81 0.69
C GLY A 118 7.76 11.14 0.82
N VAL A 119 6.44 11.10 0.77
CA VAL A 119 5.62 12.28 1.08
C VAL A 119 5.58 12.42 2.61
N ALA A 120 6.31 13.39 3.15
CA ALA A 120 6.54 13.52 4.59
C ALA A 120 5.24 13.49 5.42
N GLY A 121 5.23 12.66 6.46
CA GLY A 121 4.10 12.48 7.38
C GLY A 121 2.88 11.74 6.81
N PHE A 122 2.91 11.32 5.54
CA PHE A 122 1.79 10.62 4.94
C PHE A 122 1.63 9.22 5.57
N GLY A 123 0.42 8.92 6.04
CA GLY A 123 0.07 7.60 6.58
C GLY A 123 0.84 7.16 7.84
N SER A 124 1.57 8.06 8.50
CA SER A 124 2.42 7.74 9.66
C SER A 124 2.01 8.48 10.94
N THR A 125 0.74 8.86 11.10
CA THR A 125 0.28 9.65 12.27
C THR A 125 0.46 8.93 13.61
N ASP A 126 0.32 7.60 13.59
CA ASP A 126 0.38 6.72 14.76
C ASP A 126 1.74 6.00 14.90
N CYS A 127 2.75 6.37 14.10
CA CYS A 127 4.08 5.79 14.15
C CYS A 127 5.19 6.83 13.94
N GLY A 128 6.45 6.41 14.06
CA GLY A 128 7.62 7.27 13.85
C GLY A 128 8.16 7.27 12.41
N CYS A 129 7.45 6.67 11.45
CA CYS A 129 7.93 6.57 10.08
C CYS A 129 7.91 7.95 9.38
N PRO A 130 8.97 8.33 8.64
CA PRO A 130 8.96 9.58 7.87
C PRO A 130 7.82 9.64 6.85
N SER A 131 7.45 8.51 6.24
CA SER A 131 6.31 8.39 5.34
C SER A 131 5.93 6.93 5.11
N HIS A 132 4.67 6.71 4.75
CA HIS A 132 4.14 5.45 4.20
C HIS A 132 3.72 5.58 2.73
N LEU A 133 3.96 6.74 2.10
CA LEU A 133 3.63 7.01 0.70
C LEU A 133 4.89 7.45 -0.05
N PHE A 134 5.26 6.73 -1.09
CA PHE A 134 6.51 6.96 -1.82
C PHE A 134 6.21 7.19 -3.30
N PHE A 135 6.75 8.27 -3.86
CA PHE A 135 6.76 8.49 -5.30
C PHE A 135 7.70 7.49 -5.98
N ILE A 136 7.26 6.94 -7.12
CA ILE A 136 8.05 6.00 -7.90
C ILE A 136 8.05 6.41 -9.37
N SER A 137 9.23 6.37 -10.00
CA SER A 137 9.38 6.72 -11.42
C SER A 137 8.94 5.59 -12.37
N ASN A 138 8.83 4.36 -11.87
CA ASN A 138 8.50 3.18 -12.65
C ASN A 138 7.55 2.25 -11.90
N LYS A 139 6.32 2.08 -12.40
CA LYS A 139 5.30 1.18 -11.82
C LYS A 139 5.75 -0.28 -11.68
N GLY A 140 6.67 -0.75 -12.53
CA GLY A 140 7.23 -2.10 -12.46
C GLY A 140 8.10 -2.35 -11.23
N LEU A 141 8.41 -1.32 -10.44
CA LEU A 141 9.08 -1.47 -9.16
C LEU A 141 8.26 -2.34 -8.19
N ILE A 142 6.92 -2.27 -8.22
CA ILE A 142 6.11 -3.08 -7.31
C ILE A 142 6.35 -4.58 -7.52
N GLU A 143 6.46 -5.03 -8.77
CA GLU A 143 6.78 -6.44 -9.10
C GLU A 143 8.17 -6.83 -8.61
N LYS A 144 9.13 -5.90 -8.64
CA LYS A 144 10.47 -6.14 -8.08
C LYS A 144 10.40 -6.23 -6.56
N LEU A 145 9.60 -5.39 -5.90
CA LEU A 145 9.41 -5.42 -4.45
C LEU A 145 8.77 -6.72 -3.99
N LEU A 146 7.89 -7.35 -4.77
CA LEU A 146 7.28 -8.64 -4.40
C LEU A 146 8.23 -9.84 -4.44
N LYS A 147 9.47 -9.66 -4.94
CA LYS A 147 10.51 -10.69 -4.93
C LYS A 147 11.09 -10.89 -3.53
N GLU A 148 11.89 -11.95 -3.37
CA GLU A 148 12.47 -12.38 -2.07
C GLU A 148 13.19 -11.31 -1.25
N GLU A 149 13.70 -10.25 -1.89
CA GLU A 149 14.51 -9.22 -1.23
C GLU A 149 13.74 -8.47 -0.13
N ILE A 150 12.45 -8.14 -0.35
CA ILE A 150 11.66 -7.45 0.68
C ILE A 150 11.43 -8.37 1.88
N TRP A 151 11.11 -9.64 1.63
CA TRP A 151 10.74 -10.63 2.65
C TRP A 151 11.93 -10.93 3.57
N ARG A 152 13.12 -11.05 2.97
CA ARG A 152 14.39 -11.13 3.70
C ARG A 152 14.66 -9.85 4.49
N GLY A 153 14.48 -8.68 3.87
CA GLY A 153 14.78 -7.39 4.47
C GLY A 153 13.93 -7.04 5.69
N ILE A 154 12.70 -7.54 5.76
CA ILE A 154 11.79 -7.30 6.90
C ILE A 154 11.75 -8.45 7.92
N ASP A 155 12.53 -9.51 7.69
CA ASP A 155 12.52 -10.76 8.47
C ASP A 155 11.10 -11.34 8.60
N TYR A 156 10.45 -11.48 7.44
CA TYR A 156 9.12 -12.07 7.32
C TYR A 156 8.91 -12.64 5.93
N PHE A 157 8.55 -13.92 5.89
CA PHE A 157 8.29 -14.65 4.65
C PHE A 157 6.83 -15.07 4.67
N PRO A 158 5.95 -14.37 3.94
CA PRO A 158 4.55 -14.75 3.87
C PRO A 158 4.42 -16.13 3.21
N GLU A 159 3.43 -16.90 3.64
CA GLU A 159 3.05 -18.14 2.95
C GLU A 159 2.36 -17.81 1.62
N GLU A 160 1.49 -16.79 1.63
CA GLU A 160 0.69 -16.36 0.49
C GLU A 160 0.72 -14.84 0.34
N ILE A 161 0.67 -14.39 -0.92
CA ILE A 161 0.51 -12.99 -1.31
C ILE A 161 -0.64 -12.92 -2.32
N PHE A 162 -1.53 -11.94 -2.17
CA PHE A 162 -2.71 -11.77 -3.01
C PHE A 162 -2.57 -10.47 -3.80
N CYS A 163 -2.66 -10.54 -5.11
CA CYS A 163 -2.41 -9.41 -6.01
C CYS A 163 -3.63 -9.16 -6.92
N LEU A 164 -4.32 -8.04 -6.73
CA LEU A 164 -5.34 -7.54 -7.66
C LEU A 164 -4.72 -6.50 -8.59
N SER A 165 -4.94 -6.62 -9.90
CA SER A 165 -4.45 -5.65 -10.90
C SER A 165 -5.55 -5.24 -11.87
N TYR A 166 -5.50 -4.00 -12.36
CA TYR A 166 -6.41 -3.41 -13.34
C TYR A 166 -5.72 -3.06 -14.66
#